data_AF-A0A7L4R5Z1-F1
#
_entry.id   AF-A0A7L4R5Z1-F1
#
_cell.length_a   1.000
_cell.length_b   1.000
_cell.length_c   1.000
_cell.angle_alpha   90.00
_cell.angle_beta   90.00
_cell.angle_gamma   90.00
#
_symmetry.space_group_name_H-M   'P 1'
#
loop_
_entity.id
_entity.type
_entity.pdbx_description
1 polymer ?
#
loop_
_entity_poly.entity_id
_entity_poly.type
_entity_poly.pdbx_seq_one_letter_code
_entity_poly.pdbx_strand_id
1 'polypeptide(L)' 'MAIFRASDIRQLSDVELQEQMDKLKIELIQHNGKVSAGGSTENPGRIRELRRTIARMMTEQNQRRTV' A
#
# COMPACT_ATOMS: atom_id res chain seq x y z
N MET A 1 -5.98 3.29 10.95
CA MET A 1 -4.54 3.56 11.19
C MET A 1 -3.83 3.68 9.84
N ALA A 2 -2.58 4.16 9.79
CA ALA A 2 -1.83 4.22 8.53
C ALA A 2 -0.69 3.20 8.60
N ILE A 3 -0.54 2.37 7.56
CA ILE A 3 0.55 1.38 7.47
C ILE A 3 1.90 2.09 7.36
N PHE A 4 1.97 3.10 6.47
CA PHE A 4 3.06 4.08 6.42
C PHE A 4 2.48 5.50 6.43
N ARG A 5 3.11 6.41 7.18
CA ARG A 5 2.83 7.85 7.12
C ARG A 5 3.60 8.46 5.95
N ALA A 6 3.19 9.67 5.54
CA ALA A 6 3.84 10.36 4.43
C ALA A 6 5.31 10.70 4.72
N SER A 7 5.65 10.99 5.98
CA SER A 7 7.03 11.17 6.44
C SER A 7 7.90 9.94 6.14
N ASP A 8 7.37 8.77 6.45
CA ASP A 8 8.09 7.50 6.34
C ASP A 8 8.34 7.18 4.87
N ILE A 9 7.32 7.39 4.01
CA ILE A 9 7.40 7.17 2.56
C ILE A 9 8.48 8.06 1.92
N ARG A 10 8.61 9.32 2.36
CA ARG A 10 9.62 10.25 1.84
C ARG A 10 11.05 9.86 2.19
N GLN A 11 11.25 9.12 3.28
CA GLN A 11 12.57 8.66 3.72
C GLN A 11 13.06 7.41 2.98
N LEU A 12 12.16 6.70 2.29
CA LEU A 12 12.53 5.52 1.51
C LEU A 12 13.32 5.92 0.26
N SER A 13 14.34 5.14 -0.08
CA SER A 13 14.95 5.19 -1.42
C SER A 13 13.95 4.72 -2.50
N ASP A 14 14.25 4.98 -3.78
CA ASP A 14 13.35 4.57 -4.87
C ASP A 14 13.18 3.05 -4.97
N VAL A 15 14.25 2.31 -4.67
CA VAL A 15 14.23 0.84 -4.64
C VAL A 15 13.35 0.36 -3.49
N GLU A 16 13.55 0.87 -2.29
CA GLU A 16 12.75 0.50 -1.12
C GLU A 16 11.27 0.89 -1.29
N LEU A 17 11.00 2.07 -1.88
CA LEU A 17 9.64 2.52 -2.17
C LEU A 17 8.93 1.53 -3.09
N GLN A 18 9.60 1.09 -4.15
CA GLN A 18 9.06 0.12 -5.10
C GLN A 18 8.84 -1.25 -4.44
N GLU A 19 9.84 -1.77 -3.71
CA GLU A 19 9.73 -3.06 -3.02
C GLU A 19 8.60 -3.08 -1.99
N GLN A 20 8.48 -2.02 -1.17
CA GLN A 20 7.41 -1.91 -0.18
C GLN A 20 6.05 -1.78 -0.85
N MET A 21 5.95 -1.01 -1.94
CA MET A 21 4.71 -0.90 -2.70
C MET A 21 4.26 -2.24 -3.26
N ASP A 22 5.18 -3.05 -3.79
CA ASP A 22 4.84 -4.35 -4.37
C ASP A 22 4.43 -5.38 -3.30
N LYS A 23 5.06 -5.35 -2.12
CA LYS A 23 4.61 -6.14 -0.95
C LYS A 23 3.16 -5.80 -0.58
N LEU A 24 2.82 -4.51 -0.51
CA LEU A 24 1.46 -4.07 -0.17
C LEU A 24 0.43 -4.46 -1.25
N LYS A 25 0.81 -4.47 -2.53
CA LYS A 25 -0.05 -4.95 -3.62
C LYS A 25 -0.34 -6.45 -3.49
N ILE A 26 0.66 -7.27 -3.16
CA ILE A 26 0.48 -8.70 -2.93
C ILE A 26 -0.49 -8.94 -1.76
N GLU A 27 -0.30 -8.21 -0.65
CA GLU A 27 -1.19 -8.29 0.52
C GLU A 27 -2.63 -7.90 0.14
N LEU A 28 -2.80 -6.86 -0.67
CA LEU A 28 -4.12 -6.44 -1.17
C LEU A 28 -4.79 -7.52 -2.02
N ILE A 29 -4.05 -8.19 -2.90
CA ILE A 29 -4.57 -9.29 -3.73
C ILE A 29 -5.03 -10.45 -2.85
N GLN A 30 -4.25 -10.83 -1.84
CA GLN A 30 -4.61 -11.89 -0.90
C GLN A 30 -5.89 -11.55 -0.13
N HIS A 31 -6.01 -10.32 0.36
CA HIS A 31 -7.24 -9.86 1.03
C HIS A 31 -8.45 -9.89 0.10
N ASN A 32 -8.31 -9.39 -1.13
CA ASN A 32 -9.39 -9.45 -2.12
C ASN A 32 -9.79 -10.89 -2.44
N GLY A 33 -8.83 -11.81 -2.57
CA GLY A 33 -9.12 -13.24 -2.78
C GLY A 33 -9.95 -13.84 -1.66
N LYS A 34 -9.61 -13.55 -0.39
CA LYS A 34 -10.39 -13.98 0.77
C LYS A 34 -11.81 -13.41 0.77
N VAL A 35 -11.96 -12.13 0.46
CA VAL A 35 -13.28 -11.47 0.38
C VAL A 35 -14.12 -12.09 -0.74
N SER A 36 -13.55 -12.28 -1.92
CA SER A 36 -14.25 -12.88 -3.06
C SER A 36 -14.69 -14.32 -2.81
N ALA A 37 -13.95 -15.08 -1.99
CA ALA A 37 -14.32 -16.42 -1.57
C ALA A 37 -15.47 -16.45 -0.53
N GLY A 38 -16.04 -15.29 -0.17
CA GLY A 38 -17.05 -15.19 0.89
C GLY A 38 -16.47 -15.30 2.30
N GLY A 39 -15.15 -15.18 2.45
CA GLY A 39 -14.48 -15.22 3.73
C GLY A 39 -14.81 -14.02 4.61
N SER A 40 -14.91 -14.25 5.92
CA SER A 40 -15.05 -13.17 6.89
C SER A 40 -13.76 -12.36 6.97
N THR A 41 -13.87 -11.03 6.99
CA THR A 41 -12.71 -10.15 7.13
C THR A 41 -12.39 -9.96 8.62
N GLU A 42 -11.22 -10.40 9.07
CA GLU A 42 -10.75 -10.14 10.45
C GLU A 42 -10.59 -8.64 10.74
N ASN A 43 -10.29 -7.86 9.70
CA ASN A 43 -10.23 -6.40 9.79
C ASN A 43 -10.84 -5.76 8.52
N PRO A 44 -12.08 -5.26 8.56
CA PRO A 44 -12.74 -4.66 7.39
C PRO A 44 -12.05 -3.38 6.91
N GLY A 45 -11.28 -2.71 7.78
CA GLY A 45 -10.52 -1.50 7.43
C GLY A 45 -9.25 -1.78 6.64
N ARG A 46 -8.73 -3.01 6.66
CA ARG A 46 -7.38 -3.33 6.15
C ARG A 46 -7.22 -3.05 4.66
N ILE A 47 -8.20 -3.44 3.85
CA ILE A 47 -8.20 -3.18 2.39
C ILE A 47 -8.14 -1.68 2.09
N ARG A 48 -8.91 -0.87 2.84
CA ARG A 48 -8.92 0.58 2.69
C ARG A 48 -7.57 1.19 3.06
N GLU A 49 -6.94 0.69 4.11
CA GLU A 49 -5.61 1.13 4.55
C GLU A 49 -4.54 0.79 3.50
N LEU A 50 -4.50 -0.45 3.02
CA LEU A 50 -3.59 -0.89 1.96
C LEU A 50 -3.69 -0.02 0.70
N ARG A 51 -4.92 0.19 0.19
CA ARG A 51 -5.17 1.04 -0.99
C ARG A 51 -4.66 2.47 -0.79
N ARG A 52 -4.90 3.06 0.39
CA ARG A 52 -4.45 4.42 0.71
C ARG A 52 -2.94 4.53 0.80
N THR A 53 -2.29 3.54 1.39
CA THR A 53 -0.82 3.52 1.52
C THR A 53 -0.16 3.35 0.16
N ILE A 54 -0.65 2.43 -0.69
CA ILE A 54 -0.17 2.27 -2.08
C ILE A 54 -0.34 3.59 -2.86
N ALA A 55 -1.51 4.24 -2.77
CA ALA A 55 -1.74 5.51 -3.46
C ALA A 55 -0.76 6.63 -3.03
N ARG A 56 -0.39 6.69 -1.74
CA ARG A 56 0.63 7.63 -1.27
C ARG A 56 2.01 7.32 -1.83
N MET A 57 2.41 6.05 -1.87
CA MET A 57 3.69 5.63 -2.45
C MET A 57 3.75 5.96 -3.94
N MET A 58 2.67 5.72 -4.69
CA MET A 58 2.58 6.10 -6.12
C MET A 58 2.66 7.62 -6.30
N THR A 59 2.06 8.39 -5.39
CA THR A 59 2.13 9.86 -5.42
C THR A 59 3.57 10.33 -5.22
N GLU A 60 4.27 9.79 -4.22
CA GLU A 60 5.70 10.10 -3.99
C GLU A 60 6.55 9.71 -5.20
N GLN A 61 6.38 8.51 -5.75
CA GLN A 61 7.09 8.06 -6.94
C GLN A 61 6.88 9.00 -8.13
N ASN A 62 5.63 9.45 -8.34
CA ASN A 62 5.33 10.39 -9.40
C ASN A 62 5.95 11.76 -9.14
N GLN A 63 5.92 12.24 -7.89
CA GLN A 63 6.57 13.49 -7.50
C GLN A 63 8.06 13.46 -7.81
N ARG A 64 8.77 12.37 -7.46
CA ARG A 64 10.20 12.19 -7.75
C ARG A 64 10.52 12.17 -9.24
N ARG A 65 9.63 11.65 -10.09
CA ARG A 65 9.81 11.64 -11.56
C ARG A 65 9.68 13.03 -12.19
N THR A 66 8.82 13.88 -11.63
CA THR A 66 8.53 15.22 -12.16
C THR A 66 9.48 16.31 -11.67
N VAL A 67 10.40 16.00 -10.76
CA VAL A 67 11.47 16.87 -10.27
C VAL A 67 12.74 16.60 -11.06
#